data_AF-A0A7L3QHK3-F1
#
_entry.id   AF-A0A7L3QHK3-F1
#
_cell.length_a   1.000
_cell.length_b   1.000
_cell.length_c   1.000
_cell.angle_alpha   90.00
_cell.angle_beta   90.00
_cell.angle_gamma   90.00
#
_symmetry.space_group_name_H-M   'P 1'
#
loop_
_entity.id
_entity.type
_entity.pdbx_description
1 polymer ?
#
loop_
_entity_poly.entity_id
_entity_poly.type
_entity_poly.pdbx_seq_one_letter_code
_entity_poly.pdbx_strand_id
1 'polypeptide(L)'
;METLPRALVAFVSPRGAELCRHSPLTHLCRRRGRWQLTFPEGSITADHVISALPAAALARALPAELEPLARELRDIGAASVAVASLQYRGATLPVTGFGHLVPSWEDPALLGVVYDSVAFPEHDGTPGTPPGTPPGTPPGTPESPSVRLTVMLGGAWFRQSFGDPAQVSPEVLLARARAAVREH
;
A
#
# COMPACT_ATOMS: atom_id res chain seq x y z
N MET A 1 -5.05 -8.76 -1.44
CA MET A 1 -4.93 -9.05 0.02
C MET A 1 -5.95 -8.32 0.91
N GLU A 2 -7.02 -7.73 0.36
CA GLU A 2 -8.01 -6.97 1.16
C GLU A 2 -8.96 -7.87 1.98
N THR A 3 -9.03 -9.17 1.67
CA THR A 3 -9.97 -10.11 2.30
C THR A 3 -9.76 -10.24 3.81
N LEU A 4 -8.52 -10.29 4.28
CA LEU A 4 -8.20 -10.45 5.71
C LEU A 4 -8.70 -9.27 6.57
N PRO A 5 -8.34 -7.99 6.29
CA PRO A 5 -8.86 -6.87 7.07
C PRO A 5 -10.39 -6.77 7.00
N ARG A 6 -11.02 -7.09 5.86
CA ARG A 6 -12.49 -7.16 5.77
C ARG A 6 -13.08 -8.24 6.69
N ALA A 7 -12.48 -9.43 6.72
CA ALA A 7 -12.90 -10.51 7.60
C ALA A 7 -12.72 -10.16 9.08
N LEU A 8 -11.64 -9.46 9.44
CA LEU A 8 -11.43 -8.97 10.81
C LEU A 8 -12.54 -8.00 11.24
N VAL A 9 -12.90 -7.03 10.39
CA VAL A 9 -14.01 -6.11 10.68
C VAL A 9 -15.32 -6.88 10.85
N ALA A 10 -15.65 -7.77 9.91
CA ALA A 10 -16.85 -8.60 10.00
C ALA A 10 -16.89 -9.47 11.25
N PHE A 11 -15.73 -9.91 11.75
CA PHE A 11 -15.61 -10.69 12.97
C PHE A 11 -15.82 -9.83 14.24
N VAL A 12 -15.25 -8.62 14.31
CA VAL A 12 -15.29 -7.82 15.56
C VAL A 12 -16.52 -6.94 15.70
N SER A 13 -17.11 -6.45 14.61
CA SER A 13 -18.29 -5.57 14.64
C SER A 13 -19.49 -6.14 15.42
N PRO A 14 -19.94 -7.39 15.20
CA PRO A 14 -21.06 -7.96 15.97
C PRO A 14 -20.72 -8.25 17.44
N ARG A 15 -19.44 -8.15 17.83
CA ARG A 15 -18.97 -8.32 19.22
C ARG A 15 -18.87 -7.00 19.98
N GLY A 16 -19.42 -5.91 19.42
CA GLY A 16 -19.47 -4.59 20.06
C GLY A 16 -18.25 -3.71 19.78
N ALA A 17 -17.37 -4.08 18.84
CA ALA A 17 -16.30 -3.20 18.41
C ALA A 17 -16.82 -2.14 17.44
N GLU A 18 -16.63 -0.87 17.78
CA GLU A 18 -16.98 0.26 16.93
C GLU A 18 -15.82 0.64 16.01
N LEU A 19 -16.10 0.78 14.71
CA LEU A 19 -15.11 1.20 13.71
C LEU A 19 -15.42 2.61 13.21
N CYS A 20 -14.68 3.60 13.72
CA CYS A 20 -14.74 4.97 13.24
C CYS A 20 -13.76 5.17 12.08
N ARG A 21 -14.29 5.41 10.88
CA ARG A 21 -13.49 5.72 9.67
C ARG A 21 -13.53 7.22 9.41
N HIS A 22 -12.50 7.73 8.72
CA HIS A 22 -12.39 9.15 8.39
C HIS A 22 -12.35 10.09 9.62
N SER A 23 -12.02 9.55 10.80
CA SER A 23 -11.83 10.31 12.04
C SER A 23 -10.34 10.31 12.41
N PRO A 24 -9.50 11.14 11.76
CA PRO A 24 -8.08 11.19 12.07
C PRO A 24 -7.85 11.76 13.47
N LEU A 25 -7.04 11.08 14.28
CA LEU A 25 -6.63 11.59 15.60
C LEU A 25 -5.82 12.87 15.44
N THR A 26 -6.27 13.96 16.04
CA THR A 26 -5.58 15.26 16.01
C THR A 26 -4.83 15.55 17.30
N HIS A 27 -5.36 15.08 18.44
CA HIS A 27 -4.74 15.30 19.75
C HIS A 27 -5.03 14.13 20.70
N LEU A 28 -4.03 13.74 21.48
CA LEU A 28 -4.10 12.72 22.50
C LEU A 28 -3.56 13.31 23.80
N CYS A 29 -4.34 13.32 24.86
CA CYS A 29 -3.84 13.77 26.16
C CYS A 29 -4.47 13.00 27.30
N ARG A 30 -3.83 13.05 28.47
CA ARG A 30 -4.37 12.46 29.70
C ARG A 30 -4.99 13.56 30.55
N ARG A 31 -6.29 13.45 30.83
CA ARG A 31 -7.04 14.40 31.68
C ARG A 31 -7.79 13.66 32.78
N ARG A 32 -7.64 14.12 34.03
CA ARG A 32 -8.34 13.56 35.20
C ARG A 32 -8.23 12.03 35.30
N GLY A 33 -7.04 11.48 35.01
CA GLY A 33 -6.75 10.04 35.09
C GLY A 33 -7.06 9.22 33.84
N ARG A 34 -7.89 9.72 32.91
CA ARG A 34 -8.28 9.03 31.67
C ARG A 34 -7.63 9.64 30.43
N TRP A 35 -7.54 8.87 29.35
CA TRP A 35 -7.13 9.38 28.05
C TRP A 35 -8.31 10.09 27.37
N GLN A 36 -8.00 11.20 26.70
CA GLN A 36 -8.91 11.92 25.83
C GLN A 36 -8.29 11.96 24.43
N LEU A 37 -9.05 11.46 23.45
CA LEU A 37 -8.70 11.42 22.05
C LEU A 37 -9.59 12.43 21.32
N THR A 38 -8.98 13.36 20.60
CA THR A 38 -9.67 14.41 19.85
C THR A 38 -9.58 14.11 18.36
N PHE A 39 -10.71 14.28 17.69
CA PHE A 39 -10.92 14.15 16.25
C PHE A 39 -11.60 15.43 15.73
N PRO A 40 -11.70 15.64 14.42
CA PRO A 40 -12.42 16.80 13.88
C PRO A 40 -13.91 16.79 14.27
N GLU A 41 -14.51 15.61 14.43
CA GLU A 41 -15.94 15.45 14.72
C GLU A 41 -16.28 15.50 16.23
N GLY A 42 -15.27 15.46 17.11
CA GLY A 42 -15.49 15.45 18.56
C GLY A 42 -14.36 14.78 19.34
N SER A 43 -14.66 14.35 20.58
CA SER A 43 -13.68 13.66 21.42
C SER A 43 -14.28 12.47 22.13
N ILE A 44 -13.48 11.42 22.31
CA ILE A 44 -13.82 10.25 23.13
C ILE A 44 -12.87 10.14 24.32
N THR A 45 -13.30 9.41 25.34
CA THR A 45 -12.46 9.11 26.51
C THR A 45 -12.26 7.62 26.66
N ALA A 46 -11.08 7.21 27.10
CA ALA A 46 -10.71 5.82 27.29
C ALA A 46 -9.78 5.64 28.49
N ASP A 47 -9.84 4.48 29.12
CA ASP A 47 -8.94 4.13 30.24
C ASP A 47 -7.56 3.70 29.73
N HIS A 48 -7.53 3.06 28.57
CA HIS A 48 -6.32 2.64 27.87
C HIS A 48 -6.38 3.00 26.38
N VAL A 49 -5.21 3.24 25.79
CA VAL A 49 -5.05 3.52 24.35
C VAL A 49 -3.98 2.59 23.81
N ILE A 50 -4.30 1.88 22.73
CA ILE A 50 -3.35 1.11 21.94
C ILE A 50 -3.14 1.87 20.63
N SER A 51 -1.94 2.39 20.42
CA SER A 51 -1.61 3.07 19.15
C SER A 51 -1.13 2.05 18.12
N ALA A 52 -1.83 1.98 17.00
CA ALA A 52 -1.40 1.29 15.78
C ALA A 52 -1.06 2.28 14.65
N LEU A 53 -0.87 3.56 14.99
CA LEU A 53 -0.52 4.60 14.03
C LEU A 53 0.96 4.54 13.65
N PRO A 54 1.34 5.02 12.44
CA PRO A 54 2.74 5.32 12.14
C PRO A 54 3.35 6.24 13.21
N ALA A 55 4.62 6.02 13.55
CA ALA A 55 5.29 6.72 14.65
C ALA A 55 5.22 8.25 14.52
N ALA A 56 5.51 8.79 13.32
CA ALA A 56 5.40 10.21 13.03
C ALA A 56 3.97 10.77 13.17
N ALA A 57 2.95 9.97 12.88
CA ALA A 57 1.55 10.38 13.05
C ALA A 57 1.15 10.43 14.53
N LEU A 58 1.59 9.43 15.33
CA LEU A 58 1.41 9.46 16.77
C LEU A 58 2.13 10.67 17.40
N ALA A 59 3.39 10.91 17.03
CA ALA A 59 4.19 12.00 17.56
C ALA A 59 3.51 13.37 17.40
N ARG A 60 2.81 13.59 16.29
CA ARG A 60 2.04 14.82 16.01
C ARG A 60 0.80 14.97 16.89
N ALA A 61 0.21 13.88 17.34
CA ALA A 61 -0.98 13.89 18.19
C ALA A 61 -0.64 14.00 19.68
N LEU A 62 0.61 13.76 20.07
CA LEU A 62 1.06 13.87 21.46
C LEU A 62 1.11 15.35 21.90
N PRO A 63 0.84 15.61 23.19
CA PRO A 63 0.86 16.96 23.71
C PRO A 63 2.31 17.37 24.05
N ALA A 64 2.55 18.67 24.23
CA ALA A 64 3.89 19.21 24.41
C ALA A 64 4.63 18.66 25.66
N GLU A 65 3.90 18.22 26.68
CA GLU A 65 4.48 17.61 27.88
C GLU A 65 5.14 16.25 27.60
N LEU A 66 4.77 15.59 26.50
CA LEU A 66 5.35 14.32 26.05
C LEU A 66 6.35 14.53 24.90
N GLU A 67 6.92 15.72 24.77
CA GLU A 67 7.90 16.05 23.74
C GLU A 67 9.12 15.12 23.70
N PRO A 68 9.70 14.64 24.83
CA PRO A 68 10.76 13.63 24.76
C PRO A 68 10.34 12.36 24.01
N LEU A 69 9.13 11.86 24.25
CA LEU A 69 8.59 10.69 23.54
C LEU A 69 8.27 11.03 22.08
N ALA A 70 7.69 12.19 21.82
CA ALA A 70 7.38 12.63 20.47
C ALA A 70 8.65 12.75 19.60
N ARG A 71 9.79 13.15 20.20
CA ARG A 71 11.09 13.18 19.53
C ARG A 71 11.55 11.78 19.10
N GLU A 72 11.60 10.84 20.04
CA GLU A 72 11.98 9.44 19.76
C GLU A 72 11.11 8.83 18.65
N LEU A 73 9.81 9.11 18.67
CA LEU A 73 8.88 8.64 17.64
C LEU A 73 9.12 9.28 16.26
N ARG A 74 9.55 10.54 16.20
CA ARG A 74 9.87 11.22 14.92
C ARG A 74 11.16 10.70 14.30
N ASP A 75 12.07 10.18 15.11
CA ASP A 75 13.35 9.63 14.64
C ASP A 75 13.17 8.25 13.96
N ILE A 76 12.01 7.61 14.12
CA ILE A 76 11.65 6.38 13.41
C ILE A 76 11.30 6.71 11.95
N GLY A 77 12.29 6.56 11.07
CA GLY A 77 12.14 6.79 9.63
C GLY A 77 11.28 5.73 8.93
N ALA A 78 10.64 6.16 7.84
CA ALA A 78 9.96 5.28 6.89
C ALA A 78 10.44 5.60 5.46
N ALA A 79 10.60 4.57 4.64
CA ALA A 79 10.93 4.72 3.24
C ALA A 79 9.65 4.85 2.39
N SER A 80 9.74 5.60 1.30
CA SER A 80 8.66 5.70 0.32
C SER A 80 8.88 4.69 -0.80
N VAL A 81 7.82 3.96 -1.17
CA VAL A 81 7.87 2.98 -2.26
C VAL A 81 6.69 3.27 -3.19
N ALA A 82 6.99 3.45 -4.47
CA ALA A 82 5.97 3.45 -5.51
C ALA A 82 5.78 2.03 -6.03
N VAL A 83 4.51 1.61 -6.12
CA VAL A 83 4.13 0.30 -6.63
C VAL A 83 3.41 0.50 -7.96
N ALA A 84 4.01 -0.01 -9.03
CA ALA A 84 3.44 0.07 -10.37
C ALA A 84 3.04 -1.33 -10.85
N SER A 85 1.74 -1.56 -10.99
CA SER A 85 1.19 -2.78 -11.57
C SER A 85 1.06 -2.64 -13.08
N LEU A 86 1.73 -3.51 -13.82
CA LEU A 86 1.78 -3.52 -15.28
C LEU A 86 1.16 -4.83 -15.80
N GLN A 87 0.40 -4.74 -16.89
CA GLN A 87 -0.17 -5.91 -17.55
C GLN A 87 0.17 -5.88 -19.04
N TYR A 88 0.68 -6.99 -19.55
CA TYR A 88 1.08 -7.16 -20.95
C TYR A 88 0.33 -8.34 -21.56
N ARG A 89 -0.44 -8.09 -22.63
CA ARG A 89 -1.15 -9.14 -23.36
C ARG A 89 -0.21 -9.84 -24.34
N GLY A 90 -0.29 -11.17 -24.40
CA GLY A 90 0.52 -11.98 -25.33
C GLY A 90 2.03 -11.98 -25.02
N ALA A 91 2.43 -11.49 -23.86
CA ALA A 91 3.82 -11.52 -23.41
C ALA A 91 4.12 -12.83 -22.69
N THR A 92 5.38 -13.26 -22.75
CA THR A 92 5.90 -14.38 -21.96
C THR A 92 7.11 -13.90 -21.18
N LEU A 93 7.25 -14.39 -19.95
CA LEU A 93 8.42 -14.09 -19.13
C LEU A 93 9.60 -14.95 -19.58
N PRO A 94 10.83 -14.41 -19.58
CA PRO A 94 12.01 -15.16 -19.99
C PRO A 94 12.33 -16.30 -19.01
N VAL A 95 11.93 -16.15 -17.75
CA VAL A 95 12.12 -17.14 -16.69
C VAL A 95 10.85 -17.26 -15.84
N THR A 96 10.63 -18.43 -15.27
CA THR A 96 9.56 -18.67 -14.30
C THR A 96 10.13 -18.58 -12.88
N GLY A 97 9.52 -17.75 -12.05
CA GLY A 97 9.90 -17.55 -10.66
C GLY A 97 8.95 -16.59 -9.97
N PHE A 98 9.19 -16.31 -8.69
CA PHE A 98 8.40 -15.33 -7.94
C PHE A 98 8.61 -13.90 -8.46
N GLY A 99 9.81 -13.61 -8.95
CA GLY A 99 10.27 -12.28 -9.31
C GLY A 99 11.78 -12.19 -9.16
N HIS A 100 12.31 -10.98 -9.24
CA HIS A 100 13.71 -10.70 -8.97
C HIS A 100 13.87 -9.41 -8.15
N LEU A 101 15.01 -9.31 -7.46
CA LEU A 101 15.44 -8.11 -6.75
C LEU A 101 16.59 -7.46 -7.52
N VAL A 102 16.66 -6.14 -7.47
CA VAL A 102 17.74 -5.38 -8.10
C VAL A 102 18.62 -4.78 -7.00
N PRO A 103 19.91 -5.15 -6.94
CA PRO A 103 20.83 -4.55 -5.99
C PRO A 103 20.97 -3.03 -6.23
N SER A 104 21.12 -2.25 -5.17
CA SER A 104 21.16 -0.79 -5.27
C SER A 104 22.34 -0.23 -6.06
N TRP A 105 23.40 -1.02 -6.27
CA TRP A 105 24.54 -0.63 -7.10
C TRP A 105 24.27 -0.80 -8.59
N GLU A 106 23.27 -1.59 -8.96
CA GLU A 106 22.82 -1.78 -10.34
C GLU A 106 21.79 -0.71 -10.70
N ASP A 107 20.75 -0.58 -9.88
CA ASP A 107 19.80 0.52 -9.97
C ASP A 107 19.24 0.88 -8.58
N PRO A 108 19.54 2.07 -8.03
CA PRO A 108 19.05 2.47 -6.72
C PRO A 108 17.56 2.83 -6.70
N ALA A 109 16.97 3.16 -7.86
CA ALA A 109 15.58 3.57 -8.00
C ALA A 109 14.62 2.37 -8.14
N LEU A 110 15.14 1.18 -8.44
CA LEU A 110 14.39 -0.06 -8.62
C LEU A 110 14.72 -1.05 -7.50
N LEU A 111 13.71 -1.50 -6.75
CA LEU A 111 13.88 -2.49 -5.71
C LEU A 111 13.76 -3.91 -6.25
N GLY A 112 12.88 -4.10 -7.23
CA GLY A 112 12.62 -5.40 -7.84
C GLY A 112 11.28 -5.46 -8.55
N VAL A 113 11.04 -6.61 -9.17
CA VAL A 113 9.82 -6.91 -9.93
C VAL A 113 9.26 -8.25 -9.45
N VAL A 114 7.97 -8.26 -9.11
CA VAL A 114 7.21 -9.47 -8.78
C VAL A 114 6.47 -9.94 -10.02
N TYR A 115 6.54 -11.25 -10.28
CA TYR A 115 5.87 -11.91 -11.40
C TYR A 115 4.50 -12.43 -10.95
N ASP A 116 3.54 -11.52 -10.79
CA ASP A 116 2.24 -11.81 -10.16
C ASP A 116 1.49 -12.97 -10.81
N SER A 117 1.53 -13.07 -12.14
CA SER A 117 0.88 -14.14 -12.90
C SER A 117 1.50 -15.52 -12.71
N VAL A 118 2.76 -15.60 -12.26
CA VAL A 118 3.40 -16.88 -11.95
C VAL A 118 2.91 -17.40 -10.59
N ALA A 119 2.82 -16.51 -9.61
CA ALA A 119 2.40 -16.87 -8.26
C ALA A 119 0.88 -17.05 -8.14
N PHE A 120 0.11 -16.21 -8.84
CA PHE A 120 -1.36 -16.19 -8.78
C PHE A 120 -1.97 -15.98 -10.18
N PRO A 121 -1.93 -16.99 -11.07
CA PRO A 121 -2.52 -16.93 -12.41
C PRO A 121 -4.02 -16.58 -12.38
N GLU A 122 -4.75 -16.99 -11.34
CA GLU A 122 -6.18 -16.74 -11.16
C GLU A 122 -6.54 -15.25 -11.08
N HIS A 123 -5.57 -14.38 -10.80
CA HIS A 123 -5.77 -12.94 -10.72
C HIS A 123 -5.55 -12.22 -12.07
N ASP A 124 -5.20 -12.94 -13.15
CA ASP A 124 -4.95 -12.36 -14.48
C ASP A 124 -6.23 -11.87 -15.20
N GLY A 125 -7.39 -12.19 -14.62
CA GLY A 125 -8.70 -11.94 -15.20
C GLY A 125 -9.12 -13.10 -16.11
N THR A 126 -10.43 -13.37 -16.17
CA THR A 126 -10.97 -14.36 -17.10
C THR A 126 -10.87 -13.84 -18.54
N PRO A 127 -10.32 -14.63 -19.48
CA PRO A 127 -10.39 -14.30 -20.89
C PRO A 127 -11.86 -14.29 -21.33
N GLY A 128 -12.35 -13.14 -21.81
CA GLY A 128 -13.54 -13.13 -22.67
C GLY A 128 -14.90 -12.68 -22.10
N THR A 129 -15.01 -12.06 -20.93
CA THR A 129 -16.31 -11.49 -20.51
C THR A 129 -16.20 -10.00 -20.19
N PRO A 130 -16.51 -9.09 -21.13
CA PRO A 130 -16.69 -7.69 -20.80
C PRO A 130 -17.81 -7.54 -19.75
N PRO A 131 -17.70 -6.57 -18.83
CA PRO A 131 -18.76 -6.29 -17.87
C PRO A 131 -20.06 -5.96 -18.62
N GLY A 132 -21.14 -6.70 -18.33
CA GLY A 132 -22.45 -6.55 -18.99
C GLY A 132 -22.80 -7.60 -20.05
N THR A 133 -22.00 -8.65 -20.21
CA THR A 133 -22.28 -9.74 -21.18
C THR A 133 -23.44 -10.64 -20.68
N PRO A 134 -24.47 -10.93 -21.51
CA PRO A 134 -25.58 -11.79 -21.12
C PRO A 134 -25.15 -13.24 -20.81
N PRO A 135 -25.83 -13.94 -19.89
CA PRO A 135 -25.58 -15.36 -19.68
C PRO A 135 -25.88 -16.16 -20.97
N GLY A 136 -24.93 -16.99 -21.39
CA GLY A 136 -25.04 -17.84 -22.59
C GLY A 136 -24.29 -17.36 -23.83
N THR A 137 -23.54 -16.26 -23.78
CA THR A 137 -22.66 -15.86 -24.89
C THR A 137 -21.53 -16.90 -25.05
N PRO A 138 -21.33 -17.48 -26.25
CA PRO A 138 -20.25 -18.43 -26.48
C PRO A 138 -18.90 -17.75 -26.24
N PRO A 139 -17.91 -18.46 -25.69
CA PRO A 139 -16.59 -17.88 -25.49
C PRO A 139 -16.07 -17.35 -26.82
N GLY A 140 -15.70 -16.06 -26.84
CA GLY A 140 -14.96 -15.47 -27.96
C GLY A 140 -13.62 -16.19 -28.15
N THR A 141 -12.98 -15.93 -29.28
CA THR A 141 -11.62 -16.39 -29.61
C THR A 141 -10.72 -16.35 -28.37
N PRO A 142 -9.95 -17.41 -28.05
CA PRO A 142 -9.11 -17.41 -26.86
C PRO A 142 -8.17 -16.19 -26.91
N GLU A 143 -8.46 -15.18 -26.09
CA GLU A 143 -7.60 -14.01 -25.97
C GLU A 143 -6.26 -14.47 -25.42
N SER A 144 -5.17 -13.94 -25.98
CA SER A 144 -3.81 -14.33 -25.62
C SER A 144 -3.57 -14.13 -24.13
N PRO A 145 -2.88 -15.06 -23.44
CA PRO A 145 -2.61 -14.95 -22.01
C PRO A 145 -1.94 -13.62 -21.70
N SER A 146 -2.33 -12.99 -20.60
CA SER A 146 -1.71 -11.76 -20.13
C SER A 146 -0.78 -12.04 -18.97
N VAL A 147 0.34 -11.35 -18.93
CA VAL A 147 1.26 -11.37 -17.79
C VAL A 147 1.11 -10.09 -17.02
N ARG A 148 0.97 -10.20 -15.68
CA ARG A 148 0.95 -9.12 -14.72
C ARG A 148 2.24 -9.10 -13.92
N LEU A 149 2.75 -7.90 -13.72
CA LEU A 149 3.99 -7.61 -13.03
C LEU A 149 3.74 -6.48 -12.03
N THR A 150 4.40 -6.57 -10.87
CA THR A 150 4.42 -5.49 -9.89
C THR A 150 5.85 -5.00 -9.73
N VAL A 151 6.09 -3.76 -10.19
CA VAL A 151 7.38 -3.09 -10.08
C VAL A 151 7.40 -2.25 -8.81
N MET A 152 8.43 -2.43 -7.98
CA MET A 152 8.62 -1.65 -6.75
C MET A 152 9.76 -0.66 -6.95
N LEU A 153 9.46 0.64 -6.85
CA LEU A 153 10.41 1.73 -7.07
C LEU A 153 10.68 2.50 -5.77
N GLY A 154 11.93 2.93 -5.60
CA GLY A 154 12.36 3.88 -4.57
C GLY A 154 13.00 3.25 -3.34
N GLY A 155 12.25 3.11 -2.25
CA GLY A 155 12.82 2.73 -0.95
C GLY A 155 13.63 3.89 -0.33
N ALA A 156 14.80 3.59 0.22
CA ALA A 156 15.68 4.61 0.82
C ALA A 156 16.11 5.68 -0.20
N TRP A 157 16.13 5.33 -1.48
CA TRP A 157 16.58 6.18 -2.58
C TRP A 157 15.44 6.93 -3.28
N PHE A 158 14.19 6.79 -2.82
CA PHE A 158 13.03 7.38 -3.48
C PHE A 158 13.21 8.89 -3.68
N ARG A 159 13.55 9.61 -2.60
CA ARG A 159 13.71 11.07 -2.66
C ARG A 159 14.81 11.52 -3.60
N GLN A 160 15.92 10.78 -3.63
CA GLN A 160 17.02 11.05 -4.53
C GLN A 160 16.66 10.77 -5.99
N SER A 161 15.87 9.73 -6.24
CA SER A 161 15.57 9.24 -7.59
C SER A 161 14.38 9.97 -8.23
N PHE A 162 13.38 10.35 -7.42
CA PHE A 162 12.08 10.80 -7.88
C PHE A 162 11.63 12.14 -7.26
N GLY A 163 12.38 12.68 -6.30
CA GLY A 163 11.99 13.89 -5.56
C GLY A 163 10.99 13.61 -4.44
N ASP A 164 10.18 14.60 -4.09
CA ASP A 164 9.20 14.47 -3.02
C ASP A 164 8.10 13.44 -3.37
N PRO A 165 7.93 12.35 -2.58
CA PRO A 165 6.87 11.36 -2.78
C PRO A 165 5.46 11.95 -2.84
N ALA A 166 5.22 13.10 -2.22
CA ALA A 166 3.91 13.77 -2.24
C ALA A 166 3.67 14.59 -3.52
N GLN A 167 4.71 14.88 -4.30
CA GLN A 167 4.64 15.78 -5.47
C GLN A 167 4.97 15.08 -6.78
N VAL A 168 5.64 13.92 -6.74
CA VAL A 168 6.01 13.20 -7.95
C VAL A 168 4.78 12.72 -8.72
N SER A 169 4.80 12.89 -10.04
CA SER A 169 3.67 12.52 -10.88
C SER A 169 3.62 11.00 -11.12
N PRO A 170 2.42 10.39 -11.17
CA PRO A 170 2.26 8.98 -11.51
C PRO A 170 2.86 8.59 -12.87
N GLU A 171 2.87 9.51 -13.83
CA GLU A 171 3.39 9.28 -15.18
C GLU A 171 4.91 9.06 -15.18
N VAL A 172 5.65 9.80 -14.34
CA VAL A 172 7.10 9.63 -14.17
C VAL A 172 7.39 8.24 -13.61
N LEU A 173 6.67 7.84 -12.56
CA LEU A 173 6.83 6.53 -11.92
C LEU A 173 6.47 5.39 -12.89
N LEU A 174 5.38 5.56 -13.65
CA LEU A 174 4.96 4.59 -14.66
C LEU A 174 5.98 4.47 -15.80
N ALA A 175 6.52 5.59 -16.28
CA ALA A 175 7.56 5.59 -17.30
C ALA A 175 8.81 4.85 -16.82
N ARG A 176 9.27 5.11 -15.59
CA ARG A 176 10.41 4.38 -14.99
C ARG A 176 10.10 2.89 -14.83
N ALA A 177 8.92 2.52 -14.34
CA ALA A 177 8.54 1.11 -14.18
C ALA A 177 8.51 0.35 -15.52
N ARG A 178 8.03 1.00 -16.59
CA ARG A 178 8.03 0.42 -17.94
C ARG A 178 9.44 0.27 -18.52
N ALA A 179 10.34 1.20 -18.22
CA ALA A 179 11.74 1.10 -18.61
C ALA A 179 12.42 -0.06 -17.86
N ALA A 180 12.23 -0.14 -16.54
CA ALA A 180 12.76 -1.19 -15.67
C ALA A 180 12.45 -2.61 -16.19
N VAL A 181 11.20 -2.90 -16.55
CA VAL A 181 10.79 -4.22 -17.06
C VAL A 181 11.40 -4.56 -18.43
N ARG A 182 11.88 -3.57 -19.19
CA ARG A 182 12.57 -3.79 -20.47
C ARG A 182 14.08 -3.97 -20.29
N GLU A 183 14.63 -3.36 -19.25
CA GLU A 183 16.06 -3.31 -18.96
C GLU A 183 16.53 -4.49 -18.09
N HIS A 184 15.67 -4.99 -17.20
CA HIS A 184 15.91 -6.09 -16.25
C HIS A 184 14.88 -7.21 -16.42
#